data_AF-A0A1F8SZF7-F1
#
_entry.id   AF-A0A1F8SZF7-F1
#
_cell.length_a   1.000
_cell.length_b   1.000
_cell.length_c   1.000
_cell.angle_alpha   90.00
_cell.angle_beta   90.00
_cell.angle_gamma   90.00
#
_symmetry.space_group_name_H-M   'P 1'
#
loop_
_entity.id
_entity.type
_entity.pdbx_description
1 polymer ?
#
loop_
_entity_poly.entity_id
_entity_poly.type
_entity_poly.pdbx_seq_one_letter_code
_entity_poly.pdbx_strand_id
1 'polypeptide(L)'
;MVEGESQPTGSTHEEEGSEYAAEVVNLSQSSVSQVQAEMVRMSQSLADQVTATEVSVHQGIISCIKAESVNLSMAGSILAETASFVQSEGGVGLVRSQEAMLKSSTAGIVLADHATLQDSRAGLVISREVQGESVRAVVLLARQVNAPVETLLDMRRVLMAGLASGIGMGIMFLFGNLLSRRRR
;
A
#
# COMPACT_ATOMS: atom_id res chain seq x y z
N MET A 1 -3.65 -52.06 -49.78
CA MET A 1 -4.76 -51.16 -49.39
C MET A 1 -4.32 -50.52 -48.08
N VAL A 2 -3.53 -49.45 -48.15
CA VAL A 2 -3.92 -48.02 -48.08
C VAL A 2 -3.43 -47.49 -46.72
N GLU A 3 -2.23 -46.86 -46.74
CA GLU A 3 -1.94 -45.51 -46.21
C GLU A 3 -1.36 -45.61 -44.78
N GLY A 4 -0.22 -45.02 -44.41
CA GLY A 4 0.38 -43.78 -44.90
C GLY A 4 0.26 -42.70 -43.81
N GLU A 5 0.74 -42.96 -42.59
CA GLU A 5 0.78 -41.94 -41.54
C GLU A 5 1.89 -40.94 -41.86
N SER A 6 1.45 -39.91 -42.56
CA SER A 6 2.18 -38.71 -42.90
C SER A 6 2.19 -37.80 -41.67
N GLN A 7 3.37 -37.38 -41.26
CA GLN A 7 3.54 -36.13 -40.53
C GLN A 7 2.98 -34.97 -41.36
N PRO A 8 2.44 -33.95 -40.68
CA PRO A 8 2.80 -32.56 -40.96
C PRO A 8 3.33 -31.96 -39.65
N THR A 9 4.61 -31.63 -39.51
CA THR A 9 5.26 -30.37 -39.96
C THR A 9 4.30 -29.22 -40.22
N GLY A 10 4.52 -28.09 -39.53
CA GLY A 10 4.02 -26.79 -40.00
C GLY A 10 3.50 -25.90 -38.89
N SER A 11 4.42 -25.26 -38.19
CA SER A 11 4.19 -24.00 -37.50
C SER A 11 3.55 -22.97 -38.44
N THR A 12 2.38 -22.46 -38.08
CA THR A 12 1.97 -21.10 -38.44
C THR A 12 1.15 -20.59 -37.26
N HIS A 13 1.84 -20.14 -36.20
CA HIS A 13 1.22 -19.25 -35.25
C HIS A 13 1.18 -17.89 -35.93
N GLU A 14 0.04 -17.64 -36.57
CA GLU A 14 -0.33 -16.31 -37.04
C GLU A 14 -0.48 -15.41 -35.81
N GLU A 15 0.28 -14.33 -35.80
CA GLU A 15 0.06 -13.19 -34.92
C GLU A 15 -1.32 -12.61 -35.22
N GLU A 16 -2.34 -13.06 -34.49
CA GLU A 16 -3.59 -12.33 -34.36
C GLU A 16 -3.72 -11.87 -32.90
N GLY A 17 -3.64 -10.56 -32.71
CA GLY A 17 -3.89 -9.86 -31.45
C GLY A 17 -5.32 -10.06 -30.96
N SER A 18 -5.57 -11.24 -30.43
CA SER A 18 -6.68 -11.49 -29.53
C SER A 18 -6.19 -11.09 -28.13
N GLU A 19 -6.84 -10.09 -27.56
CA GLU A 19 -6.75 -9.75 -26.15
C GLU A 19 -7.26 -10.98 -25.37
N TYR A 20 -6.36 -11.93 -25.12
CA TYR A 20 -6.62 -13.12 -24.31
C TYR A 20 -6.77 -12.66 -22.86
N ALA A 21 -7.96 -12.16 -22.52
CA ALA A 21 -8.39 -12.05 -21.13
C ALA A 21 -8.52 -13.48 -20.60
N ALA A 22 -7.43 -14.01 -20.06
CA ALA A 22 -7.45 -15.29 -19.39
C ALA A 22 -8.38 -15.18 -18.17
N GLU A 23 -9.24 -16.17 -17.98
CA GLU A 23 -10.16 -16.18 -16.83
C GLU A 23 -9.36 -16.27 -15.51
N VAL A 24 -8.37 -17.16 -15.46
CA VAL A 24 -7.50 -17.32 -14.29
C VAL A 24 -6.04 -17.46 -14.71
N VAL A 25 -5.18 -16.64 -14.12
CA VAL A 25 -3.72 -16.73 -14.28
C VAL A 25 -3.08 -17.08 -12.95
N ASN A 26 -2.34 -18.19 -12.94
CA ASN A 26 -1.55 -18.62 -11.80
C ASN A 26 -0.06 -18.41 -12.11
N LEU A 27 0.61 -17.61 -11.27
CA LEU A 27 2.04 -17.35 -11.36
C LEU A 27 2.73 -17.93 -10.14
N SER A 28 3.75 -18.74 -10.39
CA SER A 28 4.57 -19.34 -9.35
C SER A 28 6.03 -19.25 -9.76
N GLN A 29 6.87 -18.68 -8.88
CA GLN A 29 8.32 -18.57 -9.10
C GLN A 29 8.69 -17.93 -10.44
N SER A 30 7.89 -16.96 -10.87
CA SER A 30 8.06 -16.31 -12.17
C SER A 30 8.16 -14.79 -12.05
N SER A 31 8.74 -14.18 -13.06
CA SER A 31 8.81 -12.74 -13.23
C SER A 31 8.09 -12.37 -14.52
N VAL A 32 7.07 -11.54 -14.43
CA VAL A 32 6.21 -11.18 -15.56
C VAL A 32 6.12 -9.66 -15.64
N SER A 33 6.18 -9.09 -16.84
CA SER A 33 6.07 -7.64 -16.96
C SER A 33 4.61 -7.19 -16.78
N GLN A 34 3.69 -7.79 -17.52
CA GLN A 34 2.28 -7.43 -17.50
C GLN A 34 1.40 -8.68 -17.41
N VAL A 35 0.36 -8.60 -16.59
CA VAL A 35 -0.64 -9.66 -16.42
C VAL A 35 -2.02 -9.05 -16.51
N GLN A 36 -2.86 -9.62 -17.37
CA GLN A 36 -4.26 -9.24 -17.51
C GLN A 36 -5.12 -10.49 -17.50
N ALA A 37 -6.06 -10.55 -16.57
CA ALA A 37 -6.94 -11.70 -16.37
C ALA A 37 -8.14 -11.29 -15.53
N GLU A 38 -9.16 -12.14 -15.39
CA GLU A 38 -10.22 -11.88 -14.41
C GLU A 38 -9.74 -12.16 -12.98
N MET A 39 -9.04 -13.27 -12.77
CA MET A 39 -8.40 -13.60 -11.49
C MET A 39 -6.90 -13.85 -11.66
N VAL A 40 -6.10 -13.20 -10.82
CA VAL A 40 -4.65 -13.40 -10.78
C VAL A 40 -4.23 -13.94 -9.41
N ARG A 41 -3.56 -15.08 -9.41
CA ARG A 41 -2.99 -15.69 -8.21
C ARG A 41 -1.47 -15.78 -8.35
N MET A 42 -0.76 -15.18 -7.41
CA MET A 42 0.70 -15.12 -7.43
C MET A 42 1.30 -15.70 -6.16
N SER A 43 2.34 -16.51 -6.32
CA SER A 43 3.16 -17.02 -5.23
C SER A 43 4.63 -16.99 -5.63
N GLN A 44 5.48 -16.51 -4.73
CA GLN A 44 6.93 -16.35 -4.94
C GLN A 44 7.28 -15.68 -6.27
N SER A 45 6.48 -14.68 -6.68
CA SER A 45 6.54 -14.11 -8.03
C SER A 45 6.69 -12.60 -8.02
N LEU A 46 7.17 -12.05 -9.13
CA LEU A 46 7.32 -10.63 -9.37
C LEU A 46 6.45 -10.21 -10.57
N ALA A 47 5.75 -9.10 -10.45
CA ALA A 47 5.07 -8.48 -11.58
C ALA A 47 5.26 -6.97 -11.61
N ASP A 48 5.35 -6.38 -12.80
CA ASP A 48 5.36 -4.92 -12.92
C ASP A 48 3.94 -4.36 -12.91
N GLN A 49 3.05 -4.88 -13.74
CA GLN A 49 1.67 -4.43 -13.80
C GLN A 49 0.68 -5.59 -13.81
N VAL A 50 -0.27 -5.56 -12.89
CA VAL A 50 -1.36 -6.53 -12.80
C VAL A 50 -2.69 -5.80 -12.90
N THR A 51 -3.48 -6.15 -13.93
CA THR A 51 -4.86 -5.68 -14.11
C THR A 51 -5.79 -6.86 -14.03
N ALA A 52 -6.68 -6.89 -13.04
CA ALA A 52 -7.64 -7.98 -12.88
C ALA A 52 -8.89 -7.55 -12.12
N THR A 53 -9.90 -8.41 -12.02
CA THR A 53 -11.01 -8.18 -11.09
C THR A 53 -10.56 -8.52 -9.67
N GLU A 54 -9.91 -9.68 -9.50
CA GLU A 54 -9.38 -10.16 -8.23
C GLU A 54 -7.89 -10.48 -8.32
N VAL A 55 -7.11 -9.96 -7.38
CA VAL A 55 -5.67 -10.23 -7.27
C VAL A 55 -5.37 -10.80 -5.89
N SER A 56 -4.79 -12.00 -5.85
CA SER A 56 -4.34 -12.65 -4.62
C SER A 56 -2.85 -12.97 -4.71
N VAL A 57 -2.05 -12.41 -3.81
CA VAL A 57 -0.59 -12.62 -3.76
C VAL A 57 -0.22 -13.12 -2.38
N HIS A 58 0.45 -14.27 -2.28
CA HIS A 58 0.86 -14.82 -0.98
C HIS A 58 2.34 -14.60 -0.64
N GLN A 59 3.18 -14.39 -1.64
CA GLN A 59 4.58 -14.00 -1.44
C GLN A 59 5.04 -13.40 -2.76
N GLY A 60 5.47 -12.14 -2.77
CA GLY A 60 5.82 -11.50 -4.03
C GLY A 60 5.82 -10.00 -3.97
N ILE A 61 6.17 -9.39 -5.10
CA ILE A 61 6.18 -7.94 -5.25
C ILE A 61 5.49 -7.59 -6.56
N ILE A 62 4.54 -6.65 -6.51
CA ILE A 62 3.89 -6.08 -7.69
C ILE A 62 4.10 -4.57 -7.73
N SER A 63 4.71 -4.03 -8.78
CA SER A 63 4.93 -2.58 -8.87
C SER A 63 3.59 -1.82 -8.89
N CYS A 64 2.66 -2.18 -9.78
CA CYS A 64 1.35 -1.56 -9.90
C CYS A 64 0.21 -2.58 -9.97
N ILE A 65 -0.79 -2.44 -9.10
CA ILE A 65 -1.99 -3.26 -9.07
C ILE A 65 -3.20 -2.39 -9.38
N LYS A 66 -4.00 -2.81 -10.36
CA LYS A 66 -5.32 -2.24 -10.64
C LYS A 66 -6.36 -3.34 -10.62
N ALA A 67 -7.20 -3.39 -9.59
CA ALA A 67 -8.23 -4.40 -9.50
C ALA A 67 -9.48 -3.93 -8.77
N GLU A 68 -10.49 -4.78 -8.63
CA GLU A 68 -11.65 -4.47 -7.78
C GLU A 68 -11.41 -4.96 -6.34
N SER A 69 -10.77 -6.12 -6.20
CA SER A 69 -10.37 -6.72 -4.93
C SER A 69 -8.91 -7.14 -4.96
N VAL A 70 -8.16 -6.76 -3.92
CA VAL A 70 -6.74 -7.09 -3.78
C VAL A 70 -6.48 -7.68 -2.40
N ASN A 71 -5.89 -8.87 -2.38
CA ASN A 71 -5.42 -9.53 -1.17
C ASN A 71 -3.92 -9.83 -1.26
N LEU A 72 -3.15 -9.12 -0.45
CA LEU A 72 -1.70 -9.31 -0.33
C LEU A 72 -1.37 -9.93 1.02
N SER A 73 -0.71 -11.08 1.01
CA SER A 73 -0.16 -11.73 2.20
C SER A 73 1.34 -11.87 2.02
N MET A 74 2.16 -11.54 3.03
CA MET A 74 3.64 -11.58 2.98
C MET A 74 4.22 -11.03 1.66
N ALA A 75 3.57 -10.01 1.10
CA ALA A 75 3.83 -9.48 -0.21
C ALA A 75 3.92 -7.96 -0.17
N GLY A 76 4.36 -7.35 -1.25
CA GLY A 76 4.42 -5.90 -1.34
C GLY A 76 4.02 -5.32 -2.67
N SER A 77 3.70 -4.03 -2.64
CA SER A 77 3.39 -3.27 -3.84
C SER A 77 3.83 -1.81 -3.74
N ILE A 78 4.12 -1.17 -4.87
CA ILE A 78 4.41 0.27 -4.88
C ILE A 78 3.10 1.06 -4.94
N LEU A 79 2.19 0.67 -5.83
CA LEU A 79 0.89 1.31 -6.04
C LEU A 79 -0.20 0.26 -6.14
N ALA A 80 -1.22 0.37 -5.29
CA ALA A 80 -2.43 -0.45 -5.37
C ALA A 80 -3.66 0.46 -5.51
N GLU A 81 -4.38 0.33 -6.62
CA GLU A 81 -5.66 0.96 -6.87
C GLU A 81 -6.74 -0.11 -6.91
N THR A 82 -7.66 -0.07 -5.94
CA THR A 82 -8.68 -1.11 -5.79
C THR A 82 -9.93 -0.60 -5.09
N ALA A 83 -11.08 -1.27 -5.21
CA ALA A 83 -12.23 -0.94 -4.38
C ALA A 83 -12.03 -1.47 -2.95
N SER A 84 -11.60 -2.73 -2.83
CA SER A 84 -11.27 -3.39 -1.55
C SER A 84 -9.81 -3.81 -1.52
N PHE A 85 -9.09 -3.36 -0.49
CA PHE A 85 -7.69 -3.70 -0.27
C PHE A 85 -7.51 -4.41 1.06
N VAL A 86 -6.92 -5.60 1.03
CA VAL A 86 -6.55 -6.37 2.23
C VAL A 86 -5.07 -6.70 2.17
N GLN A 87 -4.32 -6.28 3.20
CA GLN A 87 -2.91 -6.61 3.36
C GLN A 87 -2.69 -7.31 4.71
N SER A 88 -2.11 -8.50 4.68
CA SER A 88 -1.68 -9.27 5.85
C SER A 88 -0.19 -9.54 5.79
N GLU A 89 0.60 -8.81 6.57
CA GLU A 89 2.06 -8.86 6.55
C GLU A 89 2.68 -8.37 5.22
N GLY A 90 3.89 -7.80 5.30
CA GLY A 90 4.55 -7.14 4.18
C GLY A 90 4.30 -5.63 4.15
N GLY A 91 4.34 -5.04 2.96
CA GLY A 91 4.15 -3.59 2.88
C GLY A 91 3.87 -3.00 1.50
N VAL A 92 3.25 -1.84 1.52
CA VAL A 92 2.73 -1.17 0.33
C VAL A 92 3.12 0.31 0.31
N GLY A 93 3.52 0.83 -0.85
CA GLY A 93 3.90 2.23 -1.02
C GLY A 93 2.70 3.16 -0.90
N LEU A 94 1.77 3.06 -1.85
CA LEU A 94 0.55 3.85 -1.93
C LEU A 94 -0.65 2.93 -2.13
N VAL A 95 -1.66 3.08 -1.29
CA VAL A 95 -2.96 2.44 -1.44
C VAL A 95 -4.00 3.50 -1.74
N ARG A 96 -4.75 3.31 -2.81
CA ARG A 96 -5.99 4.03 -3.08
C ARG A 96 -7.12 3.02 -3.11
N SER A 97 -8.01 3.11 -2.13
CA SER A 97 -9.20 2.26 -2.14
C SER A 97 -10.43 2.90 -1.54
N GLN A 98 -11.58 2.22 -1.61
CA GLN A 98 -12.75 2.62 -0.83
C GLN A 98 -12.62 2.03 0.57
N GLU A 99 -12.26 0.76 0.64
CA GLU A 99 -12.01 0.03 1.89
C GLU A 99 -10.56 -0.46 1.92
N ALA A 100 -9.82 -0.13 2.98
CA ALA A 100 -8.45 -0.59 3.19
C ALA A 100 -8.33 -1.29 4.54
N MET A 101 -7.99 -2.56 4.54
CA MET A 101 -7.67 -3.33 5.75
C MET A 101 -6.20 -3.72 5.75
N LEU A 102 -5.47 -3.23 6.75
CA LEU A 102 -4.06 -3.53 6.96
C LEU A 102 -3.89 -4.27 8.27
N LYS A 103 -3.28 -5.45 8.22
CA LYS A 103 -2.99 -6.31 9.37
C LYS A 103 -1.51 -6.64 9.42
N SER A 104 -0.86 -6.35 10.55
CA SER A 104 0.57 -6.60 10.78
C SER A 104 1.47 -6.14 9.63
N SER A 105 1.12 -5.02 8.98
CA SER A 105 1.75 -4.58 7.73
C SER A 105 2.20 -3.12 7.79
N THR A 106 3.00 -2.71 6.81
CA THR A 106 3.50 -1.34 6.70
C THR A 106 3.03 -0.68 5.41
N ALA A 107 2.40 0.49 5.50
CA ALA A 107 2.05 1.31 4.36
C ALA A 107 2.81 2.65 4.35
N GLY A 108 3.18 3.13 3.16
CA GLY A 108 3.66 4.50 3.00
C GLY A 108 2.52 5.50 3.13
N ILE A 109 1.58 5.44 2.18
CA ILE A 109 0.44 6.32 2.07
C ILE A 109 -0.84 5.50 1.86
N VAL A 110 -1.88 5.77 2.65
CA VAL A 110 -3.20 5.14 2.53
C VAL A 110 -4.24 6.22 2.27
N LEU A 111 -4.93 6.14 1.13
CA LEU A 111 -6.09 6.95 0.78
C LEU A 111 -7.28 6.01 0.69
N ALA A 112 -8.15 6.04 1.71
CA ALA A 112 -9.33 5.17 1.73
C ALA A 112 -10.55 5.86 2.31
N ASP A 113 -11.77 5.55 1.87
CA ASP A 113 -12.96 6.07 2.57
C ASP A 113 -13.07 5.46 3.97
N HIS A 114 -12.85 4.15 4.09
CA HIS A 114 -12.79 3.41 5.35
C HIS A 114 -11.45 2.67 5.47
N ALA A 115 -10.69 2.97 6.51
CA ALA A 115 -9.40 2.33 6.77
C ALA A 115 -9.41 1.57 8.11
N THR A 116 -9.15 0.27 8.08
CA THR A 116 -8.99 -0.58 9.26
C THR A 116 -7.52 -0.96 9.43
N LEU A 117 -6.89 -0.54 10.52
CA LEU A 117 -5.48 -0.82 10.81
C LEU A 117 -5.34 -1.66 12.09
N GLN A 118 -4.81 -2.87 11.97
CA GLN A 118 -4.54 -3.80 13.07
C GLN A 118 -3.04 -4.08 13.13
N ASP A 119 -2.38 -3.72 14.23
CA ASP A 119 -0.93 -3.86 14.44
C ASP A 119 -0.08 -3.37 13.25
N SER A 120 -0.56 -2.33 12.58
CA SER A 120 -0.02 -1.86 11.30
C SER A 120 0.54 -0.45 11.41
N ARG A 121 1.54 -0.18 10.58
CA ARG A 121 2.24 1.11 10.53
C ARG A 121 1.95 1.81 9.23
N ALA A 122 1.68 3.11 9.29
CA ALA A 122 1.49 3.93 8.11
C ALA A 122 2.33 5.22 8.18
N GLY A 123 2.81 5.71 7.05
CA GLY A 123 3.38 7.05 6.97
C GLY A 123 2.27 8.11 7.05
N LEU A 124 1.46 8.18 6.01
CA LEU A 124 0.34 9.10 5.87
C LEU A 124 -0.97 8.33 5.66
N VAL A 125 -1.98 8.59 6.48
CA VAL A 125 -3.33 8.04 6.30
C VAL A 125 -4.29 9.20 6.07
N ILE A 126 -5.01 9.16 4.96
CA ILE A 126 -6.11 10.07 4.63
C ILE A 126 -7.36 9.22 4.49
N SER A 127 -8.31 9.37 5.40
CA SER A 127 -9.53 8.57 5.37
C SER A 127 -10.76 9.30 5.89
N ARG A 128 -11.97 8.89 5.52
CA ARG A 128 -13.18 9.43 6.17
C ARG A 128 -13.34 8.81 7.55
N GLU A 129 -13.15 7.49 7.64
CA GLU A 129 -13.28 6.75 8.88
C GLU A 129 -12.09 5.81 9.08
N VAL A 130 -11.44 5.93 10.24
CA VAL A 130 -10.36 5.01 10.64
C VAL A 130 -10.80 4.17 11.83
N GLN A 131 -10.62 2.86 11.73
CA GLN A 131 -10.88 1.89 12.80
C GLN A 131 -9.62 1.05 13.05
N GLY A 132 -9.47 0.50 14.26
CA GLY A 132 -8.31 -0.33 14.57
C GLY A 132 -8.00 -0.40 16.05
N GLU A 133 -7.25 -1.41 16.49
CA GLU A 133 -6.83 -1.58 17.89
C GLU A 133 -5.48 -0.92 18.17
N SER A 134 -4.56 -0.96 17.20
CA SER A 134 -3.18 -0.45 17.29
C SER A 134 -2.79 0.30 16.03
N VAL A 135 -3.27 1.54 15.88
CA VAL A 135 -3.02 2.36 14.68
C VAL A 135 -1.77 3.22 14.87
N ARG A 136 -0.71 2.96 14.09
CA ARG A 136 0.53 3.75 14.16
C ARG A 136 0.78 4.50 12.86
N ALA A 137 0.32 5.75 12.79
CA ALA A 137 0.57 6.64 11.66
C ALA A 137 1.52 7.78 12.04
N VAL A 138 2.36 8.25 11.11
CA VAL A 138 3.14 9.49 11.31
C VAL A 138 2.21 10.71 11.18
N VAL A 139 1.37 10.71 10.15
CA VAL A 139 0.33 11.72 9.93
C VAL A 139 -0.99 11.01 9.65
N LEU A 140 -2.03 11.36 10.41
CA LEU A 140 -3.38 10.82 10.24
C LEU A 140 -4.37 11.97 10.06
N LEU A 141 -5.03 11.99 8.90
CA LEU A 141 -6.09 12.91 8.55
C LEU A 141 -7.37 12.10 8.38
N ALA A 142 -8.23 12.15 9.41
CA ALA A 142 -9.51 11.44 9.38
C ALA A 142 -10.66 12.29 9.90
N ARG A 143 -11.86 12.10 9.33
CA ARG A 143 -13.08 12.76 9.81
C ARG A 143 -13.59 12.12 11.10
N GLN A 144 -13.49 10.79 11.18
CA GLN A 144 -13.86 10.03 12.37
C GLN A 144 -12.81 8.94 12.64
N VAL A 145 -12.48 8.75 13.92
CA VAL A 145 -11.54 7.72 14.37
C VAL A 145 -12.20 6.92 15.48
N ASN A 146 -12.53 5.67 15.19
CA ASN A 146 -13.09 4.71 16.13
C ASN A 146 -12.01 3.66 16.47
N ALA A 147 -10.95 4.11 17.15
CA ALA A 147 -9.79 3.29 17.52
C ALA A 147 -9.25 3.73 18.88
N PRO A 148 -8.72 2.82 19.74
CA PRO A 148 -7.86 3.18 20.84
C PRO A 148 -6.58 3.77 20.24
N VAL A 149 -6.54 5.10 20.08
CA VAL A 149 -5.35 5.76 19.56
C VAL A 149 -4.24 5.72 20.61
N GLU A 150 -3.36 4.72 20.56
CA GLU A 150 -2.02 4.84 21.15
C GLU A 150 -1.22 5.86 20.34
N THR A 151 -1.51 7.13 20.57
CA THR A 151 -0.71 8.23 20.02
C THR A 151 0.71 8.12 20.55
N LEU A 152 1.67 7.83 19.65
CA LEU A 152 3.10 7.96 19.95
C LEU A 152 3.47 9.37 20.44
N LEU A 153 2.60 10.35 20.19
CA LEU A 153 2.60 11.71 20.72
C LEU A 153 1.48 11.87 21.76
N ASP A 154 1.73 11.39 22.99
CA ASP A 154 0.88 11.69 24.15
C ASP A 154 0.76 13.22 24.30
N MET A 155 -0.46 13.76 24.33
CA MET A 155 -0.71 15.20 24.40
C MET A 155 0.00 15.86 25.59
N ARG A 156 0.24 15.09 26.67
CA ARG A 156 1.04 15.53 27.82
C ARG A 156 2.52 15.74 27.44
N ARG A 157 3.11 14.84 26.66
CA ARG A 157 4.51 14.93 26.20
C ARG A 157 4.69 16.05 25.17
N VAL A 158 3.74 16.22 24.26
CA VAL A 158 3.75 17.31 23.26
C VAL A 158 3.65 18.67 23.93
N LEU A 159 2.75 18.82 24.91
CA LEU A 159 2.61 20.04 25.68
C LEU A 159 3.92 20.39 26.39
N MET A 160 4.56 19.42 27.05
CA MET A 160 5.82 19.64 27.75
C MET A 160 6.97 19.98 26.78
N ALA A 161 7.06 19.32 25.63
CA ALA A 161 8.07 19.62 24.61
C ALA A 161 7.87 21.01 23.99
N GLY A 162 6.62 21.38 23.69
CA GLY A 162 6.26 22.72 23.21
C GLY A 162 6.57 23.81 24.25
N LEU A 163 6.30 23.54 25.52
CA LEU A 163 6.52 24.49 26.61
C LEU A 163 8.03 24.65 26.89
N ALA A 164 8.80 23.56 26.89
CA ALA A 164 10.25 23.59 27.06
C ALA A 164 10.95 24.33 25.90
N SER A 165 10.57 24.04 24.65
CA SER A 165 11.11 24.74 23.47
C SER A 165 10.73 26.21 23.43
N GLY A 166 9.48 26.55 23.78
CA GLY A 166 9.00 27.92 23.88
C GLY A 166 9.73 28.75 24.94
N ILE A 167 9.97 28.19 26.14
CA ILE A 167 10.75 28.87 27.18
C ILE A 167 12.19 29.08 26.74
N GLY A 168 12.83 28.06 26.16
CA GLY A 168 14.21 28.17 25.67
C GLY A 168 14.37 29.29 24.63
N MET A 169 13.51 29.30 23.61
CA MET A 169 13.50 30.36 22.59
C MET A 169 13.13 31.73 23.16
N GLY A 170 12.16 31.79 24.07
CA GLY A 170 11.75 33.03 24.73
C GLY A 170 12.89 33.67 25.54
N ILE A 171 13.60 32.88 26.33
CA ILE A 171 14.76 33.34 27.11
C ILE A 171 15.88 33.80 26.18
N MET A 172 16.19 33.01 25.15
CA MET A 172 17.25 33.37 24.20
C MET A 172 16.92 34.64 23.42
N PHE A 173 15.65 34.83 23.05
CA PHE A 173 15.17 36.06 22.41
C PHE A 173 15.24 37.27 23.35
N LEU A 174 14.89 37.09 24.63
CA LEU A 174 14.92 38.16 25.62
C LEU A 174 16.35 38.62 25.91
N PHE A 175 17.29 37.68 26.08
CA PHE A 175 18.72 38.00 26.22
C PHE A 175 19.32 38.57 24.94
N GLY A 176 18.98 38.02 23.77
CA GLY A 176 19.42 38.54 22.48
C GLY A 176 18.95 39.99 22.26
N ASN A 177 17.71 40.29 22.60
CA ASN A 177 17.13 41.64 22.50
C ASN A 177 17.78 42.61 23.50
N LEU A 178 18.04 42.18 24.74
CA LEU A 178 18.67 43.01 25.77
C LEU A 178 20.13 43.35 25.44
N LEU A 179 20.90 42.40 24.89
CA LEU A 179 22.27 42.65 24.43
C LEU A 179 22.31 43.48 23.13
N SER A 180 21.37 43.27 22.21
CA SER A 180 21.27 44.05 20.96
C SER A 180 20.95 45.52 21.23
N ARG A 181 20.12 45.80 22.25
CA ARG A 181 19.77 47.17 22.68
C ARG A 181 20.94 47.96 23.27
N ARG A 182 22.05 47.32 23.63
CA ARG A 182 23.27 47.97 24.13
C ARG A 182 24.32 48.26 23.05
N ARG A 183 24.12 47.76 21.82
CA ARG A 183 25.00 47.99 20.66
C ARG A 183 24.41 48.93 19.61
N ARG A 184 23.22 49.49 19.85
CA ARG A 184 22.68 50.67 19.17
C ARG A 184 22.66 51.82 20.16
#